data_AF-A0A183EX55-F1
#
_entry.id   AF-A0A183EX55-F1
#
_cell.length_a   1.000
_cell.length_b   1.000
_cell.length_c   1.000
_cell.angle_alpha   90.00
_cell.angle_beta   90.00
_cell.angle_gamma   90.00
#
_symmetry.space_group_name_H-M   'P 1'
#
loop_
_entity.id
_entity.type
_entity.pdbx_description
1 polymer ?
#
loop_
_entity_poly.entity_id
_entity_poly.type
_entity_poly.pdbx_seq_one_letter_code
_entity_poly.pdbx_strand_id
1 'polypeptide(L)' 'MYASRTANPDSIRITDFGFAKQLRVENGFLTTPCCTAQFIASDVLEKQGYHMSYDVWSLGVLLYTMLSGYFL' A
#
# COMPACT_ATOMS: atom_id res chain seq x y z
N MET A 1 -3.47 19.79 10.50
CA MET A 1 -3.68 19.54 9.06
C MET A 1 -2.31 19.57 8.40
N TYR A 2 -1.76 18.41 8.03
CA TYR A 2 -0.38 18.27 7.53
C TYR A 2 -0.24 18.58 6.03
N ALA A 3 -1.23 19.23 5.42
CA ALA A 3 -1.23 19.53 4.00
C ALA A 3 -0.35 20.75 3.72
N SER A 4 0.72 20.53 2.95
CA SER A 4 1.51 21.63 2.38
C SER A 4 0.66 22.44 1.42
N ARG A 5 0.79 23.77 1.47
CA ARG A 5 0.12 24.68 0.52
C ARG A 5 0.91 24.87 -0.77
N THR A 6 2.19 24.52 -0.73
CA THR A 6 3.03 24.45 -1.91
C THR A 6 2.90 23.02 -2.42
N ALA A 7 2.36 22.83 -3.62
CA ALA A 7 2.22 21.52 -4.27
C ALA A 7 3.60 20.97 -4.72
N ASN A 8 4.59 21.02 -3.83
CA ASN A 8 5.94 20.53 -4.04
C ASN A 8 5.95 19.01 -3.77
N PRO A 9 6.49 18.17 -4.69
CA PRO A 9 6.75 16.75 -4.45
C PRO A 9 7.44 16.44 -3.11
N ASP A 10 8.35 17.28 -2.62
CA ASP A 10 9.06 17.09 -1.34
C ASP A 10 8.13 17.08 -0.12
N SER A 11 6.93 17.63 -0.29
CA SER A 11 5.90 17.71 0.75
C SER A 11 5.01 16.46 0.82
N ILE A 12 5.18 15.49 -0.08
CA ILE A 12 4.42 14.24 -0.04
C ILE A 12 4.75 13.50 1.26
N ARG A 13 3.70 13.00 1.92
CA ARG A 13 3.78 12.23 3.17
C ARG A 13 2.79 11.07 3.08
N ILE A 14 3.23 9.88 3.45
CA ILE A 14 2.33 8.74 3.65
C ILE A 14 1.64 8.92 5.01
N THR A 15 0.33 8.72 5.03
CA THR A 15 -0.50 8.84 6.23
C THR A 15 -1.37 7.60 6.39
N ASP A 16 -2.01 7.46 7.55
CA ASP A 16 -2.91 6.35 7.86
C ASP A 16 -2.21 4.97 7.90
N PHE A 17 -1.41 4.77 8.95
CA PHE A 17 -0.73 3.52 9.24
C PHE A 17 -1.60 2.56 10.08
N GLY A 18 -2.93 2.71 10.09
CA GLY A 18 -3.84 1.89 10.92
C GLY A 18 -3.77 0.38 10.65
N PHE A 19 -3.35 0.01 9.44
CA PHE A 19 -3.14 -1.39 9.02
C PHE A 19 -1.66 -1.81 8.96
N ALA A 20 -0.73 -0.89 9.25
CA ALA A 20 0.69 -1.18 9.19
C ALA A 20 1.08 -2.21 10.26
N LYS A 21 2.00 -3.11 9.91
CA LYS A 21 2.46 -4.19 10.78
C LYS A 21 3.97 -4.20 10.83
N GLN A 22 4.52 -4.28 12.04
CA GLN A 22 5.95 -4.49 12.21
C GLN A 22 6.27 -5.98 12.04
N LEU A 23 7.09 -6.31 11.06
CA LEU A 23 7.59 -7.68 10.86
C LEU A 23 8.57 -8.00 12.00
N ARG A 24 8.12 -8.75 13.00
CA ARG A 24 8.93 -9.13 14.18
C ARG A 24 9.47 -10.56 14.15
N VAL A 25 9.09 -11.39 13.17
CA VAL A 25 9.54 -12.79 13.04
C VAL A 25 9.59 -13.17 11.56
N GLU A 26 10.61 -13.93 11.14
CA GLU A 26 10.82 -14.45 9.77
C GLU A 26 9.63 -15.26 9.21
N ASN A 27 8.71 -15.73 10.07
CA ASN A 27 7.52 -16.51 9.69
C ASN A 27 6.22 -15.69 9.78
N GLY A 28 6.29 -14.35 9.67
CA GLY A 28 5.20 -13.41 9.96
C GLY A 28 4.08 -13.35 8.92
N PHE A 29 3.26 -14.40 8.83
CA PHE A 29 2.01 -14.37 8.04
C PHE A 29 1.00 -13.40 8.69
N LEU A 30 0.70 -12.30 7.99
CA LEU A 30 -0.40 -11.41 8.33
C LEU A 30 -1.70 -11.95 7.72
N THR A 31 -2.52 -12.61 8.54
CA THR A 31 -3.74 -13.31 8.10
C THR A 31 -5.02 -12.48 8.19
N THR A 32 -4.96 -11.24 8.69
CA THR A 32 -6.13 -10.37 8.80
C THR A 32 -6.39 -9.68 7.47
N PRO A 33 -7.52 -9.92 6.79
CA PRO A 33 -7.84 -9.28 5.51
C PRO A 33 -8.24 -7.82 5.79
N CYS A 34 -7.23 -6.95 5.88
CA CYS A 34 -7.42 -5.53 6.11
C CYS A 34 -6.71 -4.74 5.01
N CYS A 35 -7.27 -4.75 3.82
CA CYS A 35 -6.73 -4.05 2.66
C CYS A 35 -7.87 -3.50 1.81
N THR A 36 -7.63 -2.39 1.11
CA THR A 36 -8.57 -1.89 0.11
C THR A 36 -8.40 -2.72 -1.16
N ALA A 37 -9.43 -3.49 -1.54
CA ALA A 37 -9.38 -4.54 -2.57
C ALA A 37 -8.67 -4.15 -3.88
N GLN A 38 -8.81 -2.88 -4.29
CA GLN A 38 -8.26 -2.34 -5.54
C GLN A 38 -6.73 -2.23 -5.57
N PHE A 39 -6.06 -2.26 -4.41
CA PHE A 39 -4.60 -2.13 -4.30
C PHE A 39 -3.90 -3.47 -3.99
N ILE A 40 -4.66 -4.56 -3.91
CA ILE A 40 -4.14 -5.86 -3.49
C ILE A 40 -3.53 -6.60 -4.69
N ALA A 41 -2.35 -7.19 -4.51
CA ALA A 41 -1.77 -8.09 -5.53
C ALA A 41 -2.54 -9.42 -5.57
N SER A 42 -2.67 -10.02 -6.76
CA SER A 42 -3.40 -11.28 -6.96
C SER A 42 -3.00 -12.38 -5.97
N ASP A 43 -1.70 -12.45 -5.67
CA ASP A 43 -1.11 -13.56 -4.91
C ASP A 43 -1.22 -13.36 -3.38
N VAL A 44 -1.61 -12.16 -2.91
CA VAL A 44 -1.95 -11.91 -1.49
C VAL A 44 -3.10 -12.83 -1.05
N LEU A 45 -3.99 -13.19 -1.98
CA LEU A 45 -5.13 -14.07 -1.73
C LEU A 45 -4.73 -15.54 -1.60
N GLU A 46 -3.53 -15.92 -2.03
CA GLU A 46 -3.02 -17.30 -1.98
C GLU A 46 -2.50 -17.71 -0.60
N LYS A 47 -2.75 -16.92 0.45
CA LYS A 47 -2.42 -17.21 1.86
C LYS A 47 -0.93 -17.39 2.14
N GLN A 48 -0.06 -16.94 1.23
CA GLN A 48 1.40 -16.94 1.38
C GLN A 48 1.92 -15.85 2.34
N GLY A 49 1.03 -15.13 3.02
CA GLY A 49 1.38 -14.08 3.98
C GLY A 49 1.79 -12.80 3.27
N TYR A 50 1.67 -11.66 3.96
CA TYR A 50 2.01 -10.36 3.40
C TYR A 50 3.54 -10.15 3.36
N HIS A 51 4.07 -9.87 2.18
CA HIS A 51 5.46 -9.53 1.92
C HIS A 51 5.62 -8.03 1.63
N MET A 52 6.83 -7.50 1.87
CA MET A 52 7.18 -6.11 1.53
C MET A 52 6.97 -5.77 0.04
N SER A 53 6.99 -6.77 -0.86
CA SER A 53 6.72 -6.58 -2.29
C SER A 53 5.29 -6.12 -2.58
N TYR A 54 4.33 -6.37 -1.68
CA TYR A 54 2.94 -5.93 -1.89
C TYR A 54 2.75 -4.41 -1.70
N ASP A 55 3.61 -3.75 -0.93
CA ASP A 55 3.65 -2.29 -0.86
C ASP A 55 4.05 -1.70 -2.23
N VAL A 56 4.98 -2.37 -2.94
CA VAL A 56 5.43 -1.97 -4.28
C VAL A 56 4.33 -2.18 -5.32
N TRP A 57 3.57 -3.28 -5.23
CA TRP A 57 2.40 -3.49 -6.08
C TRP A 57 1.36 -2.37 -5.90
N SER A 58 1.01 -2.08 -4.65
CA SER A 58 0.06 -1.02 -4.31
C SER A 58 0.50 0.34 -4.85
N LEU A 59 1.81 0.65 -4.78
CA LEU A 59 2.40 1.86 -5.37
C LEU A 59 2.25 1.89 -6.89
N GLY A 60 2.41 0.75 -7.57
CA GLY A 60 2.23 0.62 -9.01
C GLY A 60 0.79 0.92 -9.45
N VAL A 61 -0.21 0.37 -8.74
CA VAL A 61 -1.63 0.67 -8.96
C VAL A 61 -1.88 2.17 -8.79
N LEU A 62 -1.37 2.77 -7.70
CA LEU A 62 -1.54 4.19 -7.43
C LEU A 62 -0.91 5.07 -8.53
N LEU A 63 0.30 4.74 -8.98
CA LEU A 63 0.99 5.46 -10.06
C LEU A 63 0.24 5.35 -11.39
N TYR A 64 -0.25 4.15 -11.73
CA TYR A 64 -1.07 3.93 -12.92
C TYR A 64 -2.33 4.79 -12.89
N THR A 65 -3.03 4.85 -11.75
CA THR A 65 -4.22 5.68 -11.59
C THR A 65 -3.90 7.17 -11.79
N MET A 66 -2.79 7.65 -11.23
CA MET A 66 -2.36 9.05 -11.41
C MET A 66 -2.02 9.40 -12.86
N LEU A 67 -1.38 8.49 -13.60
CA LEU A 67 -0.91 8.73 -14.97
C LEU A 67 -2.01 8.55 -16.02
N SER A 68 -2.86 7.54 -15.85
CA SER A 68 -3.92 7.21 -16.81
C SER A 68 -5.22 7.99 -16.55
N GLY A 69 -5.45 8.41 -15.30
CA GLY A 69 -6.73 8.97 -14.86
C GLY A 69 -7.84 7.92 -14.64
N TYR A 70 -7.51 6.62 -14.72
CA TYR A 70 -8.45 5.52 -14.55
C TYR A 70 -8.05 4.63 -13.36
N PHE A 71 -9.04 4.18 -12.58
CA PHE A 71 -8.82 3.15 -11.56
C PHE A 71 -8.86 1.75 -12.18
N LEU A 72 -7.96 0.87 -11.72
CA LEU A 72 -7.92 -0.57 -12.03
C LEU A 72 -9.06 -1.34 -11.34
#